data_AF-A0A1F2SCY4-F1
#
_entry.id   AF-A0A1F2SCY4-F1
#
_cell.length_a   1.000
_cell.length_b   1.000
_cell.length_c   1.000
_cell.angle_alpha   90.00
_cell.angle_beta   90.00
_cell.angle_gamma   90.00
#
_symmetry.space_group_name_H-M   'P 1'
#
loop_
_entity.id
_entity.type
_entity.pdbx_description
1 polymer ?
#
loop_
_entity_poly.entity_id
_entity_poly.type
_entity_poly.pdbx_seq_one_letter_code
_entity_poly.pdbx_strand_id
1 'polypeptide(L)' 'MVTISLSEREASVLREWLEPKVVDLRKEESHTDSPRFRETLYEVEGALKRLVDQLPRAVPAK' A
#
# COMPACT_ATOMS: atom_id res chain seq x y z
N MET A 1 -10.80 19.01 -0.43
CA MET A 1 -10.05 17.77 -0.15
C MET A 1 -10.24 17.47 1.33
N VAL A 2 -10.82 16.33 1.67
CA VAL A 2 -11.03 15.95 3.08
C VAL A 2 -9.69 15.47 3.62
N THR A 3 -9.08 16.26 4.49
CA THR A 3 -7.87 15.85 5.20
C THR A 3 -8.31 14.96 6.35
N ILE A 4 -8.29 13.65 6.14
CA ILE A 4 -8.56 12.68 7.20
C ILE A 4 -7.31 12.63 8.07
N SER A 5 -7.39 13.21 9.26
CA SER A 5 -6.34 13.05 10.28
C SER A 5 -6.50 11.68 10.92
N LEU A 6 -5.55 10.79 10.65
CA LEU A 6 -5.47 9.48 11.30
C LEU A 6 -4.67 9.59 12.59
N SER A 7 -5.12 8.93 13.65
CA SER A 7 -4.26 8.66 14.82
C SER A 7 -3.13 7.70 14.46
N GLU A 8 -2.06 7.68 15.26
CA GLU A 8 -0.94 6.74 15.06
C GLU A 8 -1.40 5.27 15.05
N ARG A 9 -2.38 4.94 15.90
CA ARG A 9 -2.96 3.59 15.95
C ARG A 9 -3.71 3.24 14.68
N GLU A 10 -4.55 4.15 14.17
CA GLU A 10 -5.28 3.93 12.91
C GLU A 10 -4.32 3.82 11.72
N ALA A 11 -3.27 4.65 11.69
CA ALA A 11 -2.23 4.58 10.67
C ALA A 11 -1.46 3.24 10.72
N SER A 12 -1.14 2.75 11.92
CA SER A 12 -0.48 1.44 12.09
C SER A 12 -1.36 0.30 11.59
N VAL A 13 -2.65 0.29 11.97
CA VAL A 13 -3.60 -0.73 11.51
C VAL A 13 -3.78 -0.68 9.99
N LEU A 14 -3.93 0.51 9.41
CA LEU A 14 -4.00 0.69 7.97
C LEU A 14 -2.74 0.17 7.28
N ARG A 15 -1.56 0.48 7.82
CA ARG A 15 -0.29 0.00 7.28
C ARG A 15 -0.21 -1.53 7.28
N GLU A 16 -0.55 -2.17 8.40
CA GLU A 16 -0.58 -3.63 8.53
C GLU A 16 -1.54 -4.29 7.53
N TRP A 17 -2.65 -3.64 7.21
CA TRP A 17 -3.61 -4.13 6.22
C TRP A 17 -3.15 -3.92 4.76
N LEU A 18 -2.46 -2.81 4.49
CA LEU A 18 -2.08 -2.40 3.13
C LEU A 18 -0.74 -2.99 2.68
N GLU A 19 0.22 -3.20 3.57
CA GLU A 19 1.53 -3.79 3.24
C GLU A 19 1.41 -5.19 2.57
N PRO A 20 0.59 -6.13 3.08
CA PRO A 20 0.38 -7.42 2.42
C PRO A 20 -0.20 -7.28 1.02
N LYS A 21 -1.06 -6.28 0.79
CA LYS A 21 -1.68 -6.04 -0.52
C LYS A 21 -0.67 -5.57 -1.57
N VAL A 22 0.34 -4.80 -1.18
CA VAL A 22 1.46 -4.46 -2.08
C VAL A 22 2.21 -5.72 -2.52
N VAL A 23 2.43 -6.66 -1.59
CA VAL A 23 3.11 -7.93 -1.88
C VAL A 23 2.26 -8.82 -2.79
N ASP A 24 0.95 -8.89 -2.55
CA ASP A 24 0.01 -9.65 -3.39
C ASP A 24 -0.02 -9.11 -4.82
N LEU A 25 -0.05 -7.78 -5.00
CA LEU A 25 -0.02 -7.16 -6.34
C LEU A 25 1.26 -7.49 -7.11
N ARG A 26 2.43 -7.41 -6.46
CA ARG A 26 3.70 -7.81 -7.09
C ARG A 26 3.72 -9.27 -7.52
N LYS A 27 3.12 -10.16 -6.73
CA LYS A 27 2.98 -11.56 -7.12
C LYS A 27 2.08 -11.67 -8.34
N GLU A 28 0.94 -11.00 -8.36
CA GLU A 28 0.02 -11.05 -9.50
C GLU A 28 0.67 -10.52 -10.80
N GLU A 29 1.48 -9.46 -10.71
CA GLU A 29 2.26 -8.91 -11.84
C GLU A 29 3.18 -9.96 -12.48
N SER A 30 3.80 -10.80 -11.65
CA SER A 30 4.71 -11.87 -12.09
C SER A 30 3.99 -13.08 -12.68
N HIS A 31 2.70 -13.25 -12.43
CA HIS A 31 1.90 -14.38 -12.91
C HIS A 31 0.95 -14.03 -14.05
N THR A 32 0.80 -12.75 -14.39
CA THR A 32 -0.06 -12.35 -15.52
C THR A 32 0.70 -12.26 -16.83
N ASP A 33 0.10 -12.83 -17.90
CA ASP A 33 0.60 -12.72 -19.27
C ASP A 33 0.02 -11.51 -20.02
N SER A 34 -0.98 -10.83 -19.46
CA SER A 34 -1.64 -9.69 -20.09
C SER A 34 -0.84 -8.40 -19.86
N PRO A 35 -0.27 -7.77 -20.90
CA PRO A 35 0.53 -6.55 -20.74
C PRO A 35 -0.28 -5.39 -20.15
N ARG A 36 -1.53 -5.21 -20.61
CA ARG A 36 -2.43 -4.17 -20.09
C ARG A 36 -2.79 -4.39 -18.62
N PHE A 37 -3.01 -5.64 -18.22
CA PHE A 37 -3.32 -5.93 -16.82
C PHE A 37 -2.09 -5.71 -15.93
N ARG A 38 -0.89 -6.06 -16.42
CA ARG A 38 0.37 -5.79 -15.72
C ARG A 38 0.60 -4.28 -15.51
N GLU A 39 0.32 -3.45 -16.52
CA GLU A 39 0.38 -1.99 -16.39
C GLU A 39 -0.57 -1.49 -15.29
N THR A 40 -1.82 -1.94 -15.29
CA THR A 40 -2.78 -1.59 -14.22
C THR A 40 -2.29 -2.01 -12.84
N LEU A 41 -1.75 -3.23 -12.71
CA LEU A 41 -1.22 -3.72 -11.44
C LEU A 41 -0.07 -2.84 -10.94
N TYR A 42 0.86 -2.47 -11.84
CA TYR A 42 1.98 -1.59 -11.51
C TYR A 42 1.53 -0.20 -11.05
N GLU A 43 0.52 0.38 -11.71
CA GLU A 43 -0.05 1.68 -11.31
C GLU A 43 -0.69 1.60 -9.91
N VAL A 44 -1.45 0.53 -9.66
CA VAL A 44 -2.11 0.30 -8.36
C VAL A 44 -1.08 0.00 -7.27
N GLU A 45 -0.07 -0.81 -7.54
CA GLU A 45 1.04 -1.11 -6.62
C GLU A 45 1.77 0.18 -6.23
N GLY A 46 2.10 1.01 -7.23
CA GLY A 46 2.76 2.30 -7.01
C GLY A 46 1.89 3.28 -6.20
N ALA A 47 0.59 3.35 -6.48
CA ALA A 47 -0.34 4.19 -5.71
C ALA A 47 -0.46 3.71 -4.25
N LEU A 48 -0.61 2.41 -4.05
CA LEU A 48 -0.73 1.81 -2.72
C LEU A 48 0.55 1.97 -1.91
N LYS A 49 1.72 1.78 -2.53
CA LYS A 49 3.03 1.99 -1.90
C LYS A 49 3.19 3.43 -1.43
N ARG A 50 2.83 4.41 -2.26
CA ARG A 50 2.84 5.84 -1.87
C ARG A 50 1.92 6.13 -0.69
N LEU A 51 0.75 5.50 -0.63
CA LEU A 51 -0.16 5.64 0.52
C LEU A 51 0.46 5.06 1.79
N VAL A 52 1.02 3.85 1.72
CA VAL A 52 1.70 3.20 2.85
C VAL A 52 2.90 4.02 3.34
N ASP A 53 3.66 4.63 2.43
CA ASP A 53 4.81 5.47 2.76
C ASP A 53 4.39 6.81 3.41
N GLN A 54 3.18 7.31 3.12
CA GLN A 54 2.60 8.50 3.74
C GLN A 54 2.01 8.23 5.13
N LEU A 55 1.72 6.97 5.48
CA LEU A 55 1.24 6.62 6.81
C LEU A 55 2.39 6.74 7.81
N PRO A 56 2.21 7.45 8.94
CA PRO A 56 3.24 7.56 9.97
C PRO A 56 3.71 6.17 10.42
N ARG A 57 5.02 5.98 10.46
CA ARG A 57 5.62 4.76 11.00
C ARG A 57 5.37 4.77 12.51
N ALA A 58 4.77 3.71 13.04
CA ALA A 58 4.70 3.51 14.48
C ALA A 58 6.14 3.57 15.02
N VAL A 59 6.46 4.60 15.81
CA VAL A 59 7.74 4.68 16.48
C VAL A 59 7.70 3.64 17.60
N PRO A 60 8.55 2.61 17.59
CA PRO A 60 8.60 1.69 18.72
C PRO A 60 8.98 2.50 19.97
N ALA A 61 8.12 2.48 20.98
CA ALA A 61 8.40 3.07 22.27
C ALA A 61 9.68 2.43 22.84
N LYS A 62 10.68 3.27 23.13
CA LYS A 62 11.94 2.87 23.78
C LYS A 62 11.70 2.41 25.20
#